data_AF-A0AAU8V165-F1
#
_entry.id   AF-A0AAU8V165-F1
#
_cell.length_a   1.000
_cell.length_b   1.000
_cell.length_c   1.000
_cell.angle_alpha   90.00
_cell.angle_beta   90.00
_cell.angle_gamma   90.00
#
_symmetry.space_group_name_H-M   'P 1'
#
loop_
_entity.id
_entity.type
_entity.pdbx_description
1 polymer ?
#
loop_
_entity_poly.entity_id
_entity_poly.type
_entity_poly.pdbx_seq_one_letter_code
_entity_poly.pdbx_strand_id
1 'polypeptide(L)'
;MLDTNLLIAMERVVKDGNKTSLLKKYGLHNLVSLLNRCPPNSICISPGLALDEMPPALAERCRLHYEAFCLQHLPSFCDTPNCIHATFSGKEADYGFLDLESVAQALLAIPFTALLYLNIVDKQFKGSPIQKFEAFMARMANDLDMLSTKEIDIAKYCLAEPPATATETIRLKRLFRTNFLKMKKDKAIRTAQDAMAVAFNGACDLTLINSANVIQSRGLDEIPQDCWIATRDKKLFEFSRVAHYLDLDGNAGQFSLSTVLTEHMNDEYWIAANDLHQSVSRTRLNYHLSRKIDPFTYVDTAKAAIEETRLAFQND
;
A
#
# COMPACT_ATOMS: atom_id res chain seq x y z
N MET A 1 -2.94 9.83 9.86
CA MET A 1 -2.27 9.94 8.55
C MET A 1 -3.32 10.13 7.46
N LEU A 2 -3.01 10.93 6.42
CA LEU A 2 -3.88 11.14 5.27
C LEU A 2 -3.35 10.37 4.06
N ASP A 3 -4.23 9.83 3.23
CA ASP A 3 -3.86 9.24 1.94
C ASP A 3 -3.89 10.27 0.79
N THR A 4 -3.27 9.90 -0.33
CA THR A 4 -3.19 10.71 -1.56
C THR A 4 -4.58 11.08 -2.10
N ASN A 5 -5.57 10.18 -1.98
CA ASN A 5 -6.94 10.45 -2.43
C ASN A 5 -7.66 11.52 -1.60
N LEU A 6 -7.35 11.66 -0.30
CA LEU A 6 -7.84 12.76 0.52
C LEU A 6 -7.21 14.08 0.12
N LEU A 7 -5.89 14.11 -0.11
CA LEU A 7 -5.21 15.33 -0.54
C LEU A 7 -5.76 15.84 -1.89
N ILE A 8 -5.96 14.94 -2.85
CA ILE A 8 -6.62 15.28 -4.13
C ILE A 8 -8.04 15.84 -3.91
N ALA A 9 -8.77 15.34 -2.91
CA ALA A 9 -10.10 15.86 -2.58
C ALA A 9 -10.05 17.28 -2.01
N MET A 10 -9.08 17.54 -1.12
CA MET A 10 -8.85 18.85 -0.53
C MET A 10 -8.43 19.86 -1.60
N GLU A 11 -7.53 19.45 -2.50
CA GLU A 11 -7.11 20.24 -3.66
C GLU A 11 -8.32 20.69 -4.51
N ARG A 12 -9.25 19.77 -4.80
CA ARG A 12 -10.46 20.09 -5.56
C ARG A 12 -11.39 21.07 -4.83
N VAL A 13 -11.49 20.98 -3.50
CA VAL A 13 -12.27 21.97 -2.71
C VAL A 13 -11.66 23.35 -2.87
N VAL A 14 -10.34 23.48 -2.72
CA VAL A 14 -9.64 24.77 -2.82
C VAL A 14 -9.74 25.34 -4.23
N LYS A 15 -9.51 24.53 -5.27
CA LYS A 15 -9.62 24.95 -6.68
C LYS A 15 -11.02 25.43 -7.07
N ASP A 16 -12.07 24.85 -6.49
CA ASP A 16 -13.46 25.25 -6.71
C ASP A 16 -13.90 26.45 -5.83
N GLY A 17 -12.95 27.11 -5.14
CA GLY A 17 -13.18 28.34 -4.37
C GLY A 17 -13.29 28.14 -2.85
N ASN A 18 -12.86 27.00 -2.32
CA ASN A 18 -12.68 26.71 -0.88
C ASN A 18 -13.93 26.94 0.01
N LYS A 19 -15.12 26.75 -0.56
CA LYS A 19 -16.41 26.94 0.14
C LYS A 19 -16.82 25.68 0.92
N THR A 20 -17.39 25.85 2.12
CA THR A 20 -17.90 24.74 2.96
C THR A 20 -18.89 23.82 2.24
N SER A 21 -19.72 24.36 1.34
CA SER A 21 -20.65 23.56 0.52
C SER A 21 -19.95 22.47 -0.34
N LEU A 22 -18.68 22.68 -0.70
CA LEU A 22 -17.89 21.76 -1.51
C LEU A 22 -17.40 20.56 -0.71
N LEU A 23 -17.34 20.65 0.64
CA LEU A 23 -16.94 19.54 1.49
C LEU A 23 -17.84 18.32 1.30
N LYS A 24 -19.16 18.53 1.16
CA LYS A 24 -20.11 17.45 0.89
C LYS A 24 -19.94 16.90 -0.53
N LYS A 25 -19.78 17.80 -1.52
CA LYS A 25 -19.54 17.44 -2.94
C LYS A 25 -18.32 16.52 -3.10
N TYR A 26 -17.24 16.82 -2.39
CA TYR A 26 -15.99 16.06 -2.47
C TYR A 26 -15.83 15.00 -1.36
N GLY A 27 -16.85 14.77 -0.53
CA GLY A 27 -16.85 13.70 0.47
C GLY A 27 -15.94 13.93 1.68
N LEU A 28 -15.60 15.19 1.99
CA LEU A 28 -14.77 15.59 3.13
C LEU A 28 -15.57 16.05 4.35
N HIS A 29 -16.88 16.26 4.20
CA HIS A 29 -17.74 16.78 5.27
C HIS A 29 -17.62 16.00 6.58
N ASN A 30 -17.70 14.67 6.54
CA ASN A 30 -17.67 13.85 7.76
C ASN A 30 -16.32 13.94 8.47
N LEU A 31 -15.21 13.95 7.71
CA LEU A 31 -13.86 14.09 8.25
C LEU A 31 -13.70 15.46 8.93
N VAL A 32 -14.02 16.54 8.22
CA VAL A 32 -13.92 17.91 8.78
C VAL A 32 -14.82 18.09 10.00
N SER A 33 -16.05 17.54 9.96
CA SER A 33 -16.99 17.58 11.09
C SER A 33 -16.48 16.78 12.30
N LEU A 34 -15.81 15.64 12.07
CA LEU A 34 -15.17 14.90 13.15
C LEU A 34 -14.03 15.71 13.76
N LEU A 35 -13.08 16.17 12.94
CA LEU A 35 -11.89 16.91 13.39
C LEU A 35 -12.26 18.18 14.18
N ASN A 36 -13.25 18.95 13.73
CA ASN A 36 -13.70 20.16 14.42
C ASN A 36 -14.45 19.89 15.74
N ARG A 37 -14.89 18.65 16.00
CA ARG A 37 -15.51 18.26 17.28
C ARG A 37 -14.51 17.73 18.29
N CYS A 38 -13.29 17.42 17.86
CA CYS A 38 -12.26 16.92 18.73
C CYS A 38 -11.68 18.05 19.59
N PRO A 39 -11.27 17.78 20.84
CA PRO A 39 -10.60 18.78 21.67
C PRO A 39 -9.36 19.35 20.97
N PRO A 40 -9.02 20.63 21.21
CA PRO A 40 -7.77 21.19 20.70
C PRO A 40 -6.57 20.35 21.09
N ASN A 41 -5.61 20.20 20.18
CA ASN A 41 -4.37 19.44 20.35
C ASN A 41 -4.57 17.93 20.66
N SER A 42 -5.76 17.37 20.46
CA SER A 42 -5.99 15.93 20.69
C SER A 42 -5.77 15.06 19.45
N ILE A 43 -5.66 15.66 18.26
CA ILE A 43 -5.46 14.96 16.99
C ILE A 43 -4.37 15.66 16.20
N CYS A 44 -3.41 14.89 15.72
CA CYS A 44 -2.45 15.31 14.70
C CYS A 44 -2.87 14.76 13.34
N ILE A 45 -2.84 15.61 12.31
CA ILE A 45 -2.99 15.17 10.91
C ILE A 45 -1.63 15.30 10.22
N SER A 46 -1.28 14.31 9.41
CA SER A 46 -0.01 14.31 8.68
C SER A 46 -0.25 13.90 7.22
N PRO A 47 0.10 14.78 6.25
CA PRO A 47 0.03 14.48 4.82
C PRO A 47 1.33 13.86 4.28
N GLY A 48 2.39 13.72 5.08
CA GLY A 48 3.76 13.44 4.61
C GLY A 48 3.87 12.28 3.62
N LEU A 49 3.44 11.08 4.02
CA LEU A 49 3.53 9.90 3.13
C LEU A 49 2.71 10.02 1.85
N ALA A 50 1.61 10.76 1.87
CA ALA A 50 0.80 10.99 0.68
C ALA A 50 1.45 12.00 -0.28
N LEU A 51 2.27 12.91 0.23
CA LEU A 51 3.07 13.82 -0.60
C LEU A 51 4.26 13.09 -1.24
N ASP A 52 4.88 12.15 -0.51
CA ASP A 52 6.04 11.37 -0.99
C ASP A 52 5.71 10.43 -2.16
N GLU A 53 4.44 10.01 -2.31
CA GLU A 53 3.95 9.23 -3.45
C GLU A 53 3.89 10.06 -4.75
N MET A 54 3.70 11.37 -4.64
CA MET A 54 3.44 12.24 -5.79
C MET A 54 4.75 12.67 -6.48
N PRO A 55 4.72 12.96 -7.80
CA PRO A 55 5.79 13.72 -8.44
C PRO A 55 6.08 15.01 -7.65
N PRO A 56 7.34 15.38 -7.38
CA PRO A 56 7.67 16.48 -6.47
C PRO A 56 6.98 17.82 -6.79
N ALA A 57 6.90 18.20 -8.07
CA ALA A 57 6.21 19.45 -8.43
C ALA A 57 4.69 19.38 -8.19
N LEU A 58 4.09 18.20 -8.30
CA LEU A 58 2.70 17.98 -7.93
C LEU A 58 2.52 17.96 -6.41
N ALA A 59 3.43 17.34 -5.67
CA ALA A 59 3.45 17.32 -4.21
C ALA A 59 3.47 18.75 -3.65
N GLU A 60 4.32 19.65 -4.19
CA GLU A 60 4.38 21.04 -3.73
C GLU A 60 3.06 21.79 -3.97
N ARG A 61 2.47 21.64 -5.17
CA ARG A 61 1.15 22.21 -5.44
C ARG A 61 0.13 21.65 -4.46
N CYS A 62 0.11 20.33 -4.24
CA CYS A 62 -0.84 19.70 -3.36
C CYS A 62 -0.67 20.16 -1.90
N ARG A 63 0.57 20.33 -1.42
CA ARG A 63 0.91 20.88 -0.11
C ARG A 63 0.31 22.28 0.07
N LEU A 64 0.48 23.18 -0.90
CA LEU A 64 -0.09 24.53 -0.82
C LEU A 64 -1.63 24.51 -0.74
N HIS A 65 -2.30 23.62 -1.47
CA HIS A 65 -3.75 23.48 -1.36
C HIS A 65 -4.17 22.84 -0.03
N TYR A 66 -3.39 21.89 0.50
CA TYR A 66 -3.61 21.32 1.82
C TYR A 66 -3.56 22.41 2.90
N GLU A 67 -2.55 23.28 2.89
CA GLU A 67 -2.45 24.40 3.85
C GLU A 67 -3.65 25.35 3.74
N ALA A 68 -4.01 25.76 2.52
CA ALA A 68 -5.15 26.63 2.27
C ALA A 68 -6.49 25.99 2.70
N PHE A 69 -6.61 24.67 2.57
CA PHE A 69 -7.76 23.91 3.03
C PHE A 69 -7.84 23.90 4.56
N CYS A 70 -6.72 23.58 5.23
CA CYS A 70 -6.65 23.53 6.69
C CYS A 70 -6.96 24.89 7.31
N LEU A 71 -6.39 25.98 6.78
CA LEU A 71 -6.65 27.35 7.25
C LEU A 71 -8.15 27.71 7.22
N GLN A 72 -8.86 27.28 6.19
CA GLN A 72 -10.28 27.62 6.00
C GLN A 72 -11.24 26.68 6.76
N HIS A 73 -10.93 25.38 6.82
CA HIS A 73 -11.86 24.36 7.27
C HIS A 73 -11.50 23.71 8.61
N LEU A 74 -10.26 23.88 9.07
CA LEU A 74 -9.72 23.38 10.33
C LEU A 74 -8.94 24.50 11.07
N PRO A 75 -9.53 25.69 11.30
CA PRO A 75 -8.81 26.86 11.82
C PRO A 75 -8.28 26.68 13.25
N SER A 76 -8.74 25.66 13.98
CA SER A 76 -8.24 25.31 15.31
C SER A 76 -7.02 24.38 15.29
N PHE A 77 -6.63 23.88 14.12
CA PHE A 77 -5.43 23.07 13.96
C PHE A 77 -4.24 23.99 13.71
N CYS A 78 -3.14 23.74 14.41
CA CYS A 78 -1.87 24.41 14.21
C CYS A 78 -0.77 23.38 13.98
N ASP A 79 0.35 23.83 13.43
CA ASP A 79 1.52 22.99 13.23
C ASP A 79 2.11 22.53 14.56
N THR A 80 2.50 21.26 14.61
CA THR A 80 3.22 20.70 15.75
C THR A 80 4.66 21.24 15.79
N PRO A 81 5.31 21.29 16.97
CA PRO A 81 6.69 21.81 17.07
C PRO A 81 7.72 21.08 16.21
N ASN A 82 7.46 19.82 15.90
CA ASN A 82 8.27 18.94 15.05
C ASN A 82 7.82 18.92 13.57
N CYS A 83 6.92 19.83 13.17
CA CYS A 83 6.48 19.92 11.77
C CYS A 83 7.67 20.18 10.84
N ILE A 84 7.58 19.62 9.63
CA ILE A 84 8.60 19.79 8.60
C ILE A 84 7.97 20.53 7.43
N HIS A 85 8.48 21.73 7.13
CA HIS A 85 8.07 22.51 5.96
C HIS A 85 8.96 22.21 4.75
N ALA A 86 9.13 20.92 4.44
CA ALA A 86 9.87 20.52 3.26
C ALA A 86 9.18 21.06 2.01
N THR A 87 9.95 21.74 1.15
CA THR A 87 9.49 22.15 -0.17
C THR A 87 9.82 21.05 -1.16
N PHE A 88 8.88 20.70 -2.03
CA PHE A 88 9.10 19.69 -3.05
C PHE A 88 9.51 20.35 -4.38
N SER A 89 10.61 19.88 -4.97
CA SER A 89 11.07 20.36 -6.28
C SER A 89 11.56 19.18 -7.11
N GLY A 90 11.33 19.22 -8.42
CA GLY A 90 11.70 18.12 -9.31
C GLY A 90 10.65 17.85 -10.39
N LYS A 91 10.49 16.56 -10.73
CA LYS A 91 9.65 16.11 -11.84
C LYS A 91 8.17 16.47 -11.66
N GLU A 92 7.51 16.71 -12.79
CA GLU A 92 6.05 16.92 -12.85
C GLU A 92 5.27 15.64 -13.18
N ALA A 93 5.90 14.68 -13.85
CA ALA A 93 5.32 13.44 -14.33
C ALA A 93 6.37 12.33 -14.38
N ASP A 94 5.93 11.10 -14.70
CA ASP A 94 6.78 9.91 -14.84
C ASP A 94 7.72 9.69 -13.64
N TYR A 95 7.14 9.85 -12.45
CA TYR A 95 7.76 9.61 -11.16
C TYR A 95 7.48 8.18 -10.69
N GLY A 96 8.50 7.50 -10.17
CA GLY A 96 8.34 6.16 -9.62
C GLY A 96 9.48 5.74 -8.69
N PHE A 97 9.59 4.45 -8.43
CA PHE A 97 10.53 3.89 -7.44
C PHE A 97 11.98 4.37 -7.61
N LEU A 98 12.49 4.44 -8.84
CA LEU A 98 13.87 4.86 -9.12
C LEU A 98 14.14 6.36 -8.88
N ASP A 99 13.08 7.16 -8.76
CA ASP A 99 13.19 8.60 -8.50
C ASP A 99 13.20 8.94 -7.00
N LEU A 100 12.92 7.97 -6.15
CA LEU A 100 12.94 8.12 -4.70
C LEU A 100 14.36 8.25 -4.16
N GLU A 101 14.50 8.95 -3.03
CA GLU A 101 15.71 8.92 -2.22
C GLU A 101 15.96 7.53 -1.62
N SER A 102 17.22 7.23 -1.28
CA SER A 102 17.66 5.90 -0.85
C SER A 102 16.86 5.32 0.31
N VAL A 103 16.46 6.15 1.29
CA VAL A 103 15.66 5.70 2.44
C VAL A 103 14.25 5.32 2.00
N ALA A 104 13.60 6.15 1.18
CA ALA A 104 12.28 5.85 0.64
C ALA A 104 12.30 4.60 -0.26
N GLN A 105 13.35 4.43 -1.08
CA GLN A 105 13.56 3.19 -1.83
C GLN A 105 13.63 1.98 -0.91
N ALA A 106 14.41 2.04 0.17
CA ALA A 106 14.55 0.94 1.12
C ALA A 106 13.22 0.59 1.80
N LEU A 107 12.39 1.59 2.15
CA LEU A 107 11.07 1.37 2.74
C LEU A 107 10.09 0.68 1.77
N LEU A 108 10.16 1.04 0.48
CA LEU A 108 9.25 0.55 -0.55
C LEU A 108 9.75 -0.72 -1.25
N ALA A 109 11.03 -1.09 -1.09
CA ALA A 109 11.68 -2.13 -1.88
C ALA A 109 10.98 -3.49 -1.78
N ILE A 110 10.61 -3.93 -0.57
CA ILE A 110 9.93 -5.22 -0.35
C ILE A 110 8.56 -5.27 -1.06
N PRO A 111 7.59 -4.39 -0.73
CA PRO A 111 6.28 -4.46 -1.36
C PRO A 111 6.36 -4.19 -2.87
N PHE A 112 7.22 -3.27 -3.32
CA PHE A 112 7.41 -3.01 -4.74
C PHE A 112 7.93 -4.23 -5.50
N THR A 113 8.97 -4.89 -4.98
CA THR A 113 9.55 -6.10 -5.58
C THR A 113 8.55 -7.24 -5.62
N ALA A 114 7.83 -7.48 -4.52
CA ALA A 114 6.80 -8.51 -4.45
C ALA A 114 5.71 -8.28 -5.51
N LEU A 115 5.23 -7.04 -5.66
CA LEU A 115 4.24 -6.71 -6.67
C LEU A 115 4.78 -6.85 -8.10
N LEU A 116 6.05 -6.55 -8.36
CA LEU A 116 6.68 -6.84 -9.66
C LEU A 116 6.72 -8.34 -9.95
N TYR A 117 7.14 -9.18 -8.98
CA TYR A 117 7.11 -10.63 -9.15
C TYR A 117 5.71 -11.18 -9.38
N LEU A 118 4.70 -10.63 -8.70
CA LEU A 118 3.31 -10.99 -8.97
C LEU A 118 2.90 -10.65 -10.41
N ASN A 119 3.30 -9.49 -10.92
CA ASN A 119 3.04 -9.08 -12.31
C ASN A 119 3.75 -9.97 -13.32
N ILE A 120 5.03 -10.31 -13.08
CA ILE A 120 5.82 -11.22 -13.92
C ILE A 120 5.17 -12.61 -13.97
N VAL A 121 4.81 -13.17 -12.81
CA VAL A 121 4.17 -14.48 -12.71
C VAL A 121 2.81 -14.51 -13.39
N ASP A 122 1.95 -13.50 -13.17
CA ASP A 122 0.63 -13.42 -13.82
C ASP A 122 0.76 -13.37 -15.35
N LYS A 123 1.78 -12.67 -15.86
CA LYS A 123 2.03 -12.46 -17.29
C LYS A 123 2.68 -13.65 -17.98
N GLN A 124 3.74 -14.22 -17.41
CA GLN A 124 4.62 -15.16 -18.11
C GLN A 124 4.38 -16.62 -17.74
N PHE A 125 3.99 -16.90 -16.51
CA PHE A 125 3.89 -18.28 -16.04
C PHE A 125 2.62 -18.94 -16.59
N LYS A 126 2.80 -20.04 -17.32
CA LYS A 126 1.70 -20.89 -17.81
C LYS A 126 1.61 -22.11 -16.90
N GLY A 127 0.51 -22.22 -16.16
CA GLY A 127 0.25 -23.33 -15.26
C GLY A 127 -1.03 -23.10 -14.48
N SER A 128 -1.37 -24.04 -13.61
CA SER A 128 -2.52 -23.93 -12.73
C SER A 128 -2.36 -22.74 -11.75
N PRO A 129 -3.47 -22.25 -11.16
CA PRO A 129 -3.44 -21.20 -10.15
C PRO A 129 -2.45 -21.47 -9.01
N ILE A 130 -2.39 -22.71 -8.51
CA ILE A 130 -1.48 -23.10 -7.44
C ILE A 130 -0.02 -23.09 -7.91
N GLN A 131 0.28 -23.56 -9.12
CA GLN A 131 1.64 -23.51 -9.67
C GLN A 131 2.14 -22.07 -9.87
N LYS A 132 1.25 -21.14 -10.26
CA LYS A 132 1.58 -19.71 -10.29
C LYS A 132 1.90 -19.19 -8.89
N PHE A 133 1.10 -19.57 -7.89
CA PHE A 133 1.33 -19.16 -6.51
C PHE A 133 2.63 -19.74 -5.94
N GLU A 134 2.96 -20.99 -6.26
CA GLU A 134 4.24 -21.62 -5.94
C GLU A 134 5.42 -20.88 -6.57
N ALA A 135 5.32 -20.52 -7.84
CA ALA A 135 6.33 -19.74 -8.54
C ALA A 135 6.53 -18.40 -7.83
N PHE A 136 5.45 -17.67 -7.51
CA PHE A 136 5.49 -16.42 -6.75
C PHE A 136 6.16 -16.60 -5.38
N MET A 137 5.75 -17.60 -4.60
CA MET A 137 6.31 -17.90 -3.28
C MET A 137 7.81 -18.23 -3.36
N ALA A 138 8.25 -18.93 -4.41
CA ALA A 138 9.65 -19.21 -4.63
C ALA A 138 10.46 -17.93 -4.88
N ARG A 139 9.94 -16.96 -5.64
CA ARG A 139 10.58 -15.65 -5.82
C ARG A 139 10.70 -14.88 -4.50
N MET A 140 9.61 -14.85 -3.73
CA MET A 140 9.59 -14.19 -2.41
C MET A 140 10.61 -14.80 -1.44
N ALA A 141 10.71 -16.12 -1.41
CA ALA A 141 11.63 -16.83 -0.53
C ALA A 141 13.09 -16.74 -0.99
N ASN A 142 13.36 -16.91 -2.28
CA ASN A 142 14.75 -17.07 -2.75
C ASN A 142 15.39 -15.75 -3.18
N ASP A 143 14.63 -14.85 -3.80
CA ASP A 143 15.18 -13.62 -4.38
C ASP A 143 15.02 -12.44 -3.42
N LEU A 144 13.80 -12.23 -2.91
CA LEU A 144 13.51 -11.16 -1.95
C LEU A 144 13.94 -11.53 -0.52
N ASP A 145 14.12 -12.82 -0.27
CA ASP A 145 14.47 -13.36 1.04
C ASP A 145 13.56 -12.82 2.16
N MET A 146 12.27 -12.63 1.86
CA MET A 146 11.26 -12.08 2.78
C MET A 146 9.87 -12.63 2.46
N LEU A 147 9.13 -12.98 3.51
CA LEU A 147 7.75 -13.45 3.40
C LEU A 147 6.83 -12.46 4.10
N SER A 148 6.19 -11.58 3.33
CA SER A 148 5.22 -10.63 3.86
C SER A 148 3.81 -11.15 3.67
N THR A 149 3.08 -11.33 4.77
CA THR A 149 1.70 -11.83 4.76
C THR A 149 0.79 -11.03 3.83
N LYS A 150 0.95 -9.70 3.81
CA LYS A 150 0.10 -8.80 3.00
C LYS A 150 0.24 -9.07 1.51
N GLU A 151 1.47 -9.08 1.01
CA GLU A 151 1.73 -9.33 -0.41
C GLU A 151 1.39 -10.78 -0.79
N ILE A 152 1.58 -11.74 0.13
CA ILE A 152 1.18 -13.14 -0.07
C ILE A 152 -0.34 -13.27 -0.18
N ASP A 153 -1.12 -12.63 0.67
CA ASP A 153 -2.58 -12.69 0.57
C ASP A 153 -3.11 -11.99 -0.68
N ILE A 154 -2.51 -10.85 -1.07
CA ILE A 154 -2.81 -10.21 -2.36
C ILE A 154 -2.57 -11.20 -3.51
N ALA A 155 -1.44 -11.90 -3.51
CA ALA A 155 -1.11 -12.88 -4.53
C ALA A 155 -2.11 -14.03 -4.57
N LYS A 156 -2.58 -14.54 -3.42
CA LYS A 156 -3.61 -15.59 -3.36
C LYS A 156 -4.89 -15.15 -4.10
N TYR A 157 -5.42 -13.98 -3.78
CA TYR A 157 -6.62 -13.49 -4.46
C TYR A 157 -6.39 -13.19 -5.94
N CYS A 158 -5.23 -12.63 -6.29
CA CYS A 158 -4.92 -12.32 -7.68
C CYS A 158 -4.87 -13.57 -8.56
N LEU A 159 -4.26 -14.65 -8.05
CA LEU A 159 -3.97 -15.87 -8.81
C LEU A 159 -5.08 -16.94 -8.72
N ALA A 160 -5.96 -16.89 -7.72
CA ALA A 160 -7.07 -17.84 -7.54
C ALA A 160 -7.99 -17.95 -8.76
N GLU A 161 -8.51 -19.13 -9.10
CA GLU A 161 -9.62 -19.28 -10.07
C GLU A 161 -10.85 -19.86 -9.37
N PRO A 162 -11.59 -19.02 -8.61
CA PRO A 162 -12.67 -19.50 -7.78
C PRO A 162 -13.85 -20.02 -8.62
N PRO A 163 -14.62 -21.01 -8.11
CA PRO A 163 -15.83 -21.47 -8.77
C PRO A 163 -16.88 -20.36 -8.84
N ALA A 164 -17.80 -20.43 -9.82
CA ALA A 164 -18.81 -19.40 -10.06
C ALA A 164 -19.74 -19.14 -8.85
N THR A 165 -19.83 -20.08 -7.92
CA THR A 165 -20.61 -19.99 -6.67
C THR A 165 -19.93 -19.15 -5.59
N ALA A 166 -18.61 -18.96 -5.65
CA ALA A 166 -17.82 -18.23 -4.67
C ALA A 166 -17.88 -16.71 -4.93
N THR A 167 -19.05 -16.12 -4.67
CA THR A 167 -19.39 -14.74 -5.04
C THR A 167 -18.49 -13.71 -4.37
N GLU A 168 -18.19 -13.91 -3.08
CA GLU A 168 -17.38 -12.94 -2.32
C GLU A 168 -15.91 -13.03 -2.72
N THR A 169 -15.40 -14.25 -2.92
CA THR A 169 -14.04 -14.50 -3.43
C THR A 169 -13.85 -13.88 -4.81
N ILE A 170 -14.84 -14.02 -5.72
CA ILE A 170 -14.81 -13.37 -7.04
C ILE A 170 -14.79 -11.85 -6.92
N ARG A 171 -15.57 -11.27 -6.00
CA ARG A 171 -15.61 -9.82 -5.75
C ARG A 171 -14.25 -9.32 -5.28
N LEU A 172 -13.65 -9.96 -4.28
CA LEU A 172 -12.34 -9.60 -3.74
C LEU A 172 -11.23 -9.83 -4.77
N LYS A 173 -11.21 -10.95 -5.49
CA LYS A 173 -10.27 -11.17 -6.59
C LYS A 173 -10.32 -10.03 -7.60
N ARG A 174 -11.51 -9.58 -7.99
CA ARG A 174 -11.66 -8.47 -8.94
C ARG A 174 -11.05 -7.18 -8.37
N LEU A 175 -11.35 -6.87 -7.11
CA LEU A 175 -10.81 -5.72 -6.40
C LEU A 175 -9.26 -5.74 -6.39
N PHE A 176 -8.67 -6.86 -5.94
CA PHE A 176 -7.23 -7.02 -5.85
C PHE A 176 -6.54 -6.96 -7.21
N ARG A 177 -7.07 -7.66 -8.21
CA ARG A 177 -6.52 -7.59 -9.57
C ARG A 177 -6.59 -6.20 -10.16
N THR A 178 -7.69 -5.46 -9.91
CA THR A 178 -7.84 -4.07 -10.36
C THR A 178 -6.81 -3.13 -9.75
N ASN A 179 -6.25 -3.46 -8.58
CA ASN A 179 -5.25 -2.63 -7.89
C ASN A 179 -3.81 -3.01 -8.20
N PHE A 180 -3.53 -4.30 -8.25
CA PHE A 180 -2.16 -4.78 -8.24
C PHE A 180 -1.72 -5.39 -9.57
N LEU A 181 -2.67 -5.63 -10.49
CA LEU A 181 -2.44 -6.28 -11.79
C LEU A 181 -3.14 -5.60 -12.97
N LYS A 182 -3.70 -4.40 -12.77
CA LYS A 182 -4.39 -3.65 -13.83
C LYS A 182 -4.10 -2.16 -13.74
N MET A 183 -4.19 -1.53 -14.90
CA MET A 183 -4.18 -0.09 -15.07
C MET A 183 -5.57 0.51 -14.80
N LYS A 184 -5.63 1.85 -14.72
CA LYS A 184 -6.87 2.62 -14.56
C LYS A 184 -7.94 2.16 -15.57
N LYS A 185 -9.20 2.10 -15.11
CA LYS A 185 -10.37 1.60 -15.87
C LYS A 185 -10.27 0.11 -16.24
N ASP A 186 -9.66 -0.70 -15.37
CA ASP A 186 -9.52 -2.15 -15.54
C ASP A 186 -8.77 -2.59 -16.81
N LYS A 187 -7.89 -1.74 -17.33
CA LYS A 187 -7.07 -2.07 -18.51
C LYS A 187 -5.97 -3.04 -18.11
N ALA A 188 -5.69 -4.03 -18.96
CA ALA A 188 -4.55 -4.92 -18.78
C ALA A 188 -3.23 -4.13 -18.87
N ILE A 189 -2.25 -4.55 -18.08
CA ILE A 189 -0.87 -4.08 -18.15
C ILE A 189 -0.27 -4.60 -19.45
N ARG A 190 0.32 -3.70 -20.25
CA ARG A 190 0.89 -4.05 -21.56
C ARG A 190 2.39 -3.84 -21.62
N THR A 191 2.90 -2.89 -20.84
CA THR A 191 4.31 -2.50 -20.86
C THR A 191 4.95 -2.70 -19.50
N ALA A 192 6.28 -2.78 -19.49
CA ALA A 192 7.04 -2.77 -18.23
C ALA A 192 6.78 -1.49 -17.42
N GLN A 193 6.58 -0.35 -18.09
CA GLN A 193 6.28 0.92 -17.43
C GLN A 193 4.92 0.87 -16.72
N ASP A 194 3.91 0.25 -17.33
CA ASP A 194 2.62 0.02 -16.69
C ASP A 194 2.78 -0.85 -15.44
N ALA A 195 3.53 -1.95 -15.53
CA ALA A 195 3.78 -2.86 -14.40
C ALA A 195 4.50 -2.14 -13.25
N MET A 196 5.53 -1.37 -13.55
CA MET A 196 6.25 -0.57 -12.57
C MET A 196 5.37 0.51 -11.93
N ALA A 197 4.53 1.20 -12.70
CA ALA A 197 3.62 2.20 -12.16
C ALA A 197 2.56 1.59 -11.22
N VAL A 198 1.99 0.45 -11.59
CA VAL A 198 1.02 -0.29 -10.76
C VAL A 198 1.68 -0.81 -9.49
N ALA A 199 2.86 -1.43 -9.60
CA ALA A 199 3.61 -1.92 -8.44
C ALA A 199 4.02 -0.78 -7.51
N PHE A 200 4.41 0.37 -8.05
CA PHE A 200 4.80 1.55 -7.25
C PHE A 200 3.62 2.08 -6.43
N ASN A 201 2.47 2.35 -7.07
CA ASN A 201 1.27 2.81 -6.36
C ASN A 201 0.81 1.80 -5.30
N GLY A 202 0.79 0.49 -5.63
CA GLY A 202 0.47 -0.54 -4.66
C GLY A 202 1.46 -0.61 -3.49
N ALA A 203 2.75 -0.38 -3.74
CA ALA A 203 3.77 -0.36 -2.69
C ALA A 203 3.61 0.85 -1.75
N CYS A 204 3.21 2.01 -2.27
CA CYS A 204 2.87 3.19 -1.46
C CYS A 204 1.68 2.90 -0.53
N ASP A 205 0.60 2.31 -1.06
CA ASP A 205 -0.58 1.92 -0.26
C ASP A 205 -0.21 0.96 0.89
N LEU A 206 0.61 -0.05 0.58
CA LEU A 206 1.04 -1.04 1.58
C LEU A 206 2.00 -0.44 2.62
N THR A 207 2.87 0.47 2.20
CA THR A 207 3.78 1.20 3.09
C THR A 207 3.04 2.16 4.00
N LEU A 208 1.95 2.79 3.55
CA LEU A 208 1.09 3.62 4.39
C LEU A 208 0.49 2.80 5.54
N ILE A 209 0.01 1.58 5.27
CA ILE A 209 -0.46 0.65 6.32
C ILE A 209 0.66 0.28 7.28
N ASN A 210 1.84 -0.09 6.77
CA ASN A 210 2.97 -0.44 7.63
C ASN A 210 3.38 0.72 8.55
N SER A 211 3.41 1.94 8.00
CA SER A 211 3.80 3.14 8.73
C SER A 211 2.84 3.45 9.88
N ALA A 212 1.54 3.26 9.67
CA ALA A 212 0.56 3.43 10.75
C ALA A 212 0.81 2.43 11.91
N ASN A 213 1.15 1.18 11.60
CA ASN A 213 1.48 0.19 12.63
C ASN A 213 2.79 0.52 13.36
N VAL A 214 3.82 0.97 12.64
CA VAL A 214 5.10 1.37 13.25
C VAL A 214 4.92 2.56 14.18
N ILE A 215 4.16 3.57 13.77
CA ILE A 215 3.88 4.76 14.59
C ILE A 215 3.06 4.37 15.83
N GLN A 216 2.07 3.47 15.69
CA GLN A 216 1.30 3.01 16.85
C GLN A 216 2.18 2.23 17.84
N SER A 217 3.08 1.36 17.36
CA SER A 217 3.95 0.56 18.21
C SER A 217 5.08 1.37 18.87
N ARG A 218 5.68 2.33 18.15
CA ARG A 218 6.85 3.09 18.64
C ARG A 218 6.49 4.46 19.22
N GLY A 219 5.27 4.92 18.99
CA GLY A 219 4.88 6.31 19.22
C GLY A 219 5.41 7.24 18.13
N LEU A 220 4.87 8.46 18.13
CA LEU A 220 5.41 9.59 17.38
C LEU A 220 6.27 10.41 18.33
N ASP A 221 7.55 10.58 18.03
CA ASP A 221 8.54 11.19 18.95
C ASP A 221 8.55 10.53 20.34
N GLU A 222 8.46 9.20 20.37
CA GLU A 222 8.39 8.40 21.60
C GLU A 222 7.12 8.64 22.44
N ILE A 223 6.15 9.42 21.93
CA ILE A 223 4.84 9.61 22.55
C ILE A 223 3.88 8.56 21.99
N PRO A 224 3.33 7.64 22.83
CA PRO A 224 2.32 6.68 22.39
C PRO A 224 1.07 7.40 21.86
N GLN A 225 0.64 7.05 20.66
CA GLN A 225 -0.54 7.62 20.02
C GLN A 225 -1.24 6.57 19.15
N ASP A 226 -2.58 6.58 19.16
CA ASP A 226 -3.36 5.78 18.22
C ASP A 226 -3.18 6.34 16.81
N CYS A 227 -2.72 5.50 15.87
CA CYS A 227 -2.46 5.93 14.52
C CYS A 227 -3.54 5.44 13.54
N TRP A 228 -4.35 6.39 13.05
CA TRP A 228 -5.42 6.11 12.09
C TRP A 228 -5.02 6.55 10.67
N ILE A 229 -5.44 5.77 9.67
CA ILE A 229 -5.38 6.17 8.26
C ILE A 229 -6.76 6.70 7.88
N ALA A 230 -6.83 7.98 7.54
CA ALA A 230 -7.99 8.54 6.88
C ALA A 230 -7.82 8.33 5.37
N THR A 231 -8.79 7.68 4.74
CA THR A 231 -8.74 7.35 3.31
C THR A 231 -10.10 7.49 2.65
N ARG A 232 -10.09 7.87 1.36
CA ARG A 232 -11.25 7.74 0.47
C ARG A 232 -11.15 6.54 -0.48
N ASP A 233 -10.08 5.79 -0.37
CA ASP A 233 -9.85 4.58 -1.15
C ASP A 233 -10.66 3.43 -0.55
N LYS A 234 -11.80 3.13 -1.18
CA LYS A 234 -12.64 1.98 -0.81
C LYS A 234 -11.87 0.66 -0.85
N LYS A 235 -10.83 0.59 -1.68
CA LYS A 235 -10.10 -0.64 -1.92
C LYS A 235 -9.05 -0.85 -0.83
N LEU A 236 -8.40 0.22 -0.35
CA LEU A 236 -7.56 0.18 0.85
C LEU A 236 -8.38 -0.26 2.08
N PHE A 237 -9.60 0.28 2.22
CA PHE A 237 -10.54 -0.14 3.25
C PHE A 237 -10.88 -1.65 3.15
N GLU A 238 -11.28 -2.12 1.98
CA GLU A 238 -11.60 -3.54 1.79
C GLU A 238 -10.39 -4.46 1.99
N PHE A 239 -9.18 -4.03 1.60
CA PHE A 239 -7.96 -4.78 1.88
C PHE A 239 -7.70 -4.91 3.38
N SER A 240 -7.89 -3.85 4.16
CA SER A 240 -7.72 -3.88 5.62
C SER A 240 -8.69 -4.85 6.31
N ARG A 241 -9.81 -5.20 5.67
CA ARG A 241 -10.74 -6.21 6.18
C ARG A 241 -10.27 -7.64 5.92
N VAL A 242 -9.39 -7.83 4.94
CA VAL A 242 -8.89 -9.14 4.51
C VAL A 242 -7.57 -9.47 5.18
N ALA A 243 -6.64 -8.51 5.23
CA ALA A 243 -5.35 -8.65 5.89
C ALA A 243 -5.19 -7.47 6.85
N HIS A 244 -5.15 -7.77 8.15
CA HIS A 244 -4.99 -6.76 9.19
C HIS A 244 -3.93 -7.17 10.20
N TYR A 245 -3.40 -6.17 10.87
CA TYR A 245 -2.49 -6.35 11.99
C TYR A 245 -3.27 -6.39 13.29
N LEU A 246 -2.81 -7.25 14.19
CA LEU A 246 -3.29 -7.30 15.56
C LEU A 246 -2.38 -6.46 16.44
N ASP A 247 -3.00 -5.77 17.38
CA ASP A 247 -2.30 -5.20 18.52
C ASP A 247 -2.41 -6.19 19.68
N LEU A 248 -1.34 -6.96 19.90
CA LEU A 248 -1.23 -7.90 21.00
C LEU A 248 -0.18 -7.35 21.98
N ASP A 249 -0.63 -7.01 23.19
CA ASP A 249 0.19 -6.49 24.28
C ASP A 249 1.03 -5.25 23.89
N GLY A 250 0.47 -4.34 23.07
CA GLY A 250 1.14 -3.11 22.61
C GLY A 250 2.08 -3.29 21.42
N ASN A 251 2.15 -4.49 20.85
CA ASN A 251 3.02 -4.81 19.70
C ASN A 251 2.25 -4.71 18.37
N ALA A 252 1.68 -3.53 18.09
CA ALA A 252 1.01 -3.26 16.84
C ALA A 252 1.91 -3.56 15.63
N GLY A 253 1.40 -4.32 14.65
CA GLY A 253 2.14 -4.66 13.43
C GLY A 253 3.01 -5.90 13.52
N GLN A 254 3.22 -6.50 14.71
CA GLN A 254 4.03 -7.71 14.84
C GLN A 254 3.29 -8.97 14.37
N PHE A 255 1.97 -9.01 14.57
CA PHE A 255 1.13 -10.14 14.22
C PHE A 255 0.14 -9.75 13.13
N SER A 256 0.12 -10.48 12.03
CA SER A 256 -0.87 -10.32 10.96
C SER A 256 -1.90 -11.42 11.02
N LEU A 257 -3.17 -11.08 10.76
CA LEU A 257 -4.26 -12.03 10.59
C LEU A 257 -4.87 -11.86 9.19
N SER A 258 -5.12 -13.01 8.56
CA SER A 258 -5.78 -13.11 7.25
C SER A 258 -7.18 -13.66 7.47
N THR A 259 -8.20 -12.98 6.96
CA THR A 259 -9.58 -13.48 7.02
C THR A 259 -9.76 -14.64 6.05
N VAL A 260 -10.17 -15.79 6.60
CA VAL A 260 -10.56 -16.98 5.83
C VAL A 260 -12.07 -16.91 5.60
N LEU A 261 -12.49 -16.77 4.35
CA LEU A 261 -13.91 -16.80 4.00
C LEU A 261 -14.46 -18.23 4.09
N THR A 262 -15.76 -18.37 4.32
CA THR A 262 -16.45 -19.68 4.27
C THR A 262 -16.23 -20.36 2.91
N GLU A 263 -16.20 -19.58 1.83
CA GLU A 263 -15.93 -20.05 0.47
C GLU A 263 -14.53 -20.67 0.32
N HIS A 264 -13.57 -20.33 1.18
CA HIS A 264 -12.19 -20.85 1.13
C HIS A 264 -12.03 -22.19 1.84
N MET A 265 -12.95 -22.56 2.76
CA MET A 265 -12.74 -23.70 3.67
C MET A 265 -12.62 -25.05 2.96
N ASN A 266 -13.28 -25.19 1.81
CA ASN A 266 -13.30 -26.43 1.02
C ASN A 266 -12.73 -26.22 -0.39
N ASP A 267 -12.08 -25.08 -0.64
CA ASP A 267 -11.50 -24.78 -1.94
C ASP A 267 -10.05 -25.30 -1.99
N GLU A 268 -9.79 -26.20 -2.95
CA GLU A 268 -8.50 -26.87 -3.07
C GLU A 268 -7.33 -25.90 -3.26
N TYR A 269 -7.54 -24.82 -4.01
CA TYR A 269 -6.53 -23.79 -4.23
C TYR A 269 -6.19 -23.06 -2.92
N TRP A 270 -7.21 -22.63 -2.18
CA TRP A 270 -6.99 -21.91 -0.91
C TRP A 270 -6.33 -22.77 0.15
N ILE A 271 -6.71 -24.04 0.26
CA ILE A 271 -6.07 -25.00 1.18
C ILE A 271 -4.60 -25.14 0.80
N ALA A 272 -4.30 -25.49 -0.46
CA ALA A 272 -2.93 -25.68 -0.93
C ALA A 272 -2.06 -24.43 -0.79
N ALA A 273 -2.60 -23.24 -1.11
CA ALA A 273 -1.88 -21.98 -0.98
C ALA A 273 -1.58 -21.62 0.49
N ASN A 274 -2.50 -21.91 1.42
CA ASN A 274 -2.28 -21.70 2.85
C ASN A 274 -1.25 -22.68 3.41
N ASP A 275 -1.34 -23.97 3.04
CA ASP A 275 -0.39 -24.99 3.47
C ASP A 275 1.03 -24.68 2.98
N LEU A 276 1.17 -24.25 1.72
CA LEU A 276 2.44 -23.82 1.17
C LEU A 276 3.00 -22.62 1.94
N HIS A 277 2.18 -21.58 2.16
CA HIS A 277 2.61 -20.41 2.91
C HIS A 277 3.10 -20.78 4.32
N GLN A 278 2.32 -21.59 5.05
CA GLN A 278 2.68 -22.02 6.40
C GLN A 278 3.96 -22.87 6.41
N SER A 279 4.10 -23.81 5.47
CA SER A 279 5.26 -24.69 5.36
C SER A 279 6.56 -23.90 5.10
N VAL A 280 6.53 -22.98 4.14
CA VAL A 280 7.68 -22.14 3.78
C VAL A 280 8.04 -21.21 4.95
N SER A 281 7.04 -20.57 5.57
CA SER A 281 7.25 -19.70 6.73
C SER A 281 7.84 -20.45 7.92
N ARG A 282 7.35 -21.66 8.22
CA ARG A 282 7.88 -22.50 9.31
C ARG A 282 9.32 -22.92 9.08
N THR A 283 9.65 -23.31 7.84
CA THR A 283 11.00 -23.75 7.46
C THR A 283 12.01 -22.62 7.62
N ARG A 284 11.58 -21.38 7.38
CA ARG A 284 12.43 -20.18 7.40
C ARG A 284 12.41 -19.41 8.71
N LEU A 285 11.60 -19.82 9.69
CA LEU A 285 11.42 -19.11 10.95
C LEU A 285 12.74 -18.88 11.69
N ASN A 286 13.53 -19.93 11.90
CA ASN A 286 14.80 -19.83 12.61
C ASN A 286 15.82 -18.94 11.87
N TYR A 287 15.85 -19.03 10.55
CA TYR A 287 16.69 -18.18 9.71
C TYR A 287 16.30 -16.71 9.84
N HIS A 288 15.00 -16.40 9.77
CA HIS A 288 14.50 -15.03 9.88
C HIS A 288 14.66 -14.42 11.27
N LEU A 289 14.55 -15.21 12.35
CA LEU A 289 14.75 -14.76 13.72
C LEU A 289 16.22 -14.51 14.08
N SER A 290 17.16 -15.18 13.41
CA SER A 290 18.60 -15.10 13.73
C SER A 290 19.38 -14.10 12.88
N ARG A 291 18.85 -13.72 11.71
CA ARG A 291 19.54 -12.81 10.79
C ARG A 291 19.39 -11.36 11.19
N LYS A 292 20.39 -10.56 10.82
CA LYS A 292 20.26 -9.09 10.76
C LYS A 292 19.77 -8.70 9.37
N ILE A 293 18.78 -7.82 9.33
CA ILE A 293 18.22 -7.31 8.08
C ILE A 293 18.87 -5.95 7.80
N ASP A 294 19.46 -5.82 6.62
CA ASP A 294 19.86 -4.52 6.07
C ASP A 294 18.83 -4.11 5.00
N PRO A 295 17.96 -3.12 5.28
CA PRO A 295 16.92 -2.70 4.36
C PRO A 295 17.43 -2.24 2.99
N PHE A 296 18.66 -1.74 2.91
CA PHE A 296 19.23 -1.22 1.67
C PHE A 296 19.55 -2.34 0.67
N THR A 297 19.78 -3.56 1.13
CA THR A 297 20.00 -4.72 0.24
C THR A 297 18.77 -5.03 -0.63
N TYR A 298 17.56 -4.75 -0.13
CA TYR A 298 16.34 -4.95 -0.91
C TYR A 298 16.19 -3.97 -2.08
N VAL A 299 16.87 -2.82 -2.03
CA VAL A 299 16.87 -1.87 -3.15
C VAL A 299 17.55 -2.47 -4.37
N ASP A 300 18.60 -3.26 -4.16
CA ASP A 300 19.30 -3.95 -5.26
C ASP A 300 18.45 -5.09 -5.81
N THR A 301 17.74 -5.83 -4.95
CA THR A 301 16.72 -6.81 -5.40
C THR A 301 15.61 -6.13 -6.22
N ALA A 302 15.13 -4.96 -5.79
CA ALA A 302 14.11 -4.20 -6.51
C ALA A 302 14.61 -3.77 -7.90
N LYS A 303 15.86 -3.30 -8.01
CA LYS A 303 16.49 -2.96 -9.30
C LYS A 303 16.61 -4.19 -10.20
N ALA A 304 17.00 -5.34 -9.67
CA ALA A 304 17.04 -6.58 -10.43
C ALA A 304 15.65 -6.99 -10.95
N ALA A 305 14.61 -6.89 -10.10
CA ALA A 305 13.23 -7.16 -10.48
C ALA A 305 12.70 -6.18 -11.53
N ILE A 306 13.15 -4.92 -11.52
CA ILE A 306 12.86 -3.95 -12.59
C ILE A 306 13.42 -4.42 -13.93
N GLU A 307 14.68 -4.84 -13.99
CA GLU A 307 15.28 -5.31 -15.24
C GLU A 307 14.55 -6.56 -15.78
N GLU A 308 14.22 -7.49 -14.90
CA GLU A 308 13.44 -8.66 -15.28
C GLU A 308 12.04 -8.28 -15.77
N THR A 309 11.37 -7.32 -15.12
CA THR A 309 10.09 -6.80 -15.58
C THR A 309 10.21 -6.22 -16.98
N ARG A 310 11.30 -5.51 -17.29
CA ARG A 310 11.54 -5.01 -18.65
C ARG A 310 11.63 -6.14 -19.66
N LEU A 311 12.40 -7.18 -19.37
CA LEU A 311 12.50 -8.36 -20.24
C LEU A 311 11.16 -9.08 -20.38
N ALA A 312 10.38 -9.16 -19.29
CA ALA A 312 9.13 -9.90 -19.27
C ALA A 312 8.03 -9.27 -20.15
N PHE A 313 8.07 -7.96 -20.33
CA PHE A 313 7.11 -7.16 -21.09
C PHE A 313 7.68 -6.63 -22.42
N GLN A 314 8.85 -7.09 -22.86
CA GLN A 314 9.44 -6.76 -24.18
C GLN A 314 8.92 -7.65 -25.33
N ASN A 315 8.37 -8.83 -25.02
CA ASN A 315 8.05 -9.87 -26.00
C ASN A 315 6.57 -9.90 -26.45
N ASP A 316 5.87 -8.77 -26.39
CA ASP A 316 4.46 -8.63 -26.81
C ASP A 316 4.29 -7.61 -27.95
#